data_AF-E2CIV3-F1
#
_entry.id   AF-E2CIV3-F1
#
_cell.length_a   1.000
_cell.length_b   1.000
_cell.length_c   1.000
_cell.angle_alpha   90.00
_cell.angle_beta   90.00
_cell.angle_gamma   90.00
#
_symmetry.space_group_name_H-M   'P 1'
#
loop_
_entity.id
_entity.type
_entity.pdbx_description
1 polymer ?
#
loop_
_entity_poly.entity_id
_entity_poly.type
_entity_poly.pdbx_seq_one_letter_code
_entity_poly.pdbx_strand_id
1 'polypeptide(L)'
;MRSSTGRIGFLLVYGYFRAARRFFAPEYFHRRDIAHVARVIGATSEDFEAGAYKETTRLRHQRLVLDLQGFRAFGMDSEARLVTEIAAMARTHLAPRMIFGRCIDFLIEQKIQVPGVRRLTDLIRQQLAERKRLLMDMVSAHLAPSVREVLEELFEQEEGENRYRLSLLKKISQSTRPTKIRESADDFRAISELYIKVRPVLETLDLGPEGIRYHAGGVLRSEIFQLRRRADAD
;
A
#
# COMPACT_ATOMS: atom_id res chain seq x y z
N MET A 1 -29.13 30.10 8.24
CA MET A 1 -28.33 30.26 7.00
C MET A 1 -29.03 31.29 6.12
N ARG A 2 -28.32 32.32 5.63
CA ARG A 2 -28.96 33.51 5.00
C ARG A 2 -28.93 33.55 3.47
N SER A 3 -28.13 32.72 2.77
CA SER A 3 -28.07 32.67 1.29
C SER A 3 -28.47 31.31 0.73
N SER A 4 -29.06 31.29 -0.46
CA SER A 4 -29.41 30.06 -1.21
C SER A 4 -28.18 29.18 -1.46
N THR A 5 -27.06 29.77 -1.88
CA THR A 5 -25.76 29.07 -2.03
C THR A 5 -25.33 28.36 -0.75
N GLY A 6 -25.49 28.99 0.41
CA GLY A 6 -25.11 28.40 1.70
C GLY A 6 -26.00 27.22 2.08
N ARG A 7 -27.32 27.30 1.82
CA ARG A 7 -28.27 26.21 2.10
C ARG A 7 -28.01 25.01 1.18
N ILE A 8 -27.84 25.25 -0.12
CA ILE A 8 -27.50 24.21 -1.10
C ILE A 8 -26.15 23.58 -0.75
N GLY A 9 -25.13 24.41 -0.51
CA GLY A 9 -23.79 23.96 -0.17
C GLY A 9 -23.73 23.13 1.12
N PHE A 10 -24.53 23.47 2.14
CA PHE A 10 -24.62 22.66 3.36
C PHE A 10 -25.19 21.26 3.08
N LEU A 11 -26.31 21.18 2.36
CA LEU A 11 -26.96 19.92 2.05
C LEU A 11 -26.09 19.02 1.16
N LEU A 12 -25.36 19.61 0.21
CA LEU A 12 -24.37 18.88 -0.60
C LEU A 12 -23.24 18.32 0.29
N VAL A 13 -22.63 19.16 1.13
CA VAL A 13 -21.57 18.72 2.05
C VAL A 13 -22.08 17.59 2.97
N TYR A 14 -23.29 17.72 3.49
CA TYR A 14 -23.93 16.70 4.33
C TYR A 14 -24.16 15.39 3.57
N GLY A 15 -24.75 15.44 2.37
CA GLY A 15 -25.06 14.27 1.56
C GLY A 15 -23.80 13.52 1.10
N TYR A 16 -22.81 14.24 0.59
CA TYR A 16 -21.53 13.65 0.16
C TYR A 16 -20.77 13.04 1.34
N PHE A 17 -20.74 13.71 2.49
CA PHE A 17 -20.11 13.15 3.68
C PHE A 17 -20.85 11.91 4.18
N ARG A 18 -22.18 11.90 4.17
CA ARG A 18 -22.96 10.71 4.57
C ARG A 18 -22.65 9.50 3.69
N ALA A 19 -22.45 9.70 2.38
CA ALA A 19 -22.16 8.64 1.43
C ALA A 19 -20.71 8.16 1.48
N ALA A 20 -19.73 9.08 1.56
CA ALA A 20 -18.32 8.77 1.35
C ALA A 20 -17.43 9.00 2.59
N ARG A 21 -18.01 9.50 3.70
CA ARG A 21 -17.31 9.84 4.96
C ARG A 21 -16.13 10.81 4.78
N ARG A 22 -16.13 11.58 3.69
CA ARG A 22 -15.13 12.58 3.34
C ARG A 22 -15.77 13.85 2.78
N PHE A 23 -15.04 14.95 2.83
CA PHE A 23 -15.44 16.19 2.20
C PHE A 23 -14.81 16.36 0.81
N PHE A 24 -15.52 17.09 -0.06
CA PHE A 24 -15.13 17.39 -1.43
C PHE A 24 -15.08 18.90 -1.62
N ALA A 25 -14.21 19.36 -2.52
CA ALA A 25 -14.19 20.77 -2.90
C ALA A 25 -15.45 21.10 -3.73
N PRO A 26 -16.01 22.33 -3.63
CA PRO A 26 -17.25 22.70 -4.30
C PRO A 26 -17.26 22.49 -5.82
N GLU A 27 -16.09 22.56 -6.45
CA GLU A 27 -15.87 22.38 -7.89
C GLU A 27 -16.15 20.94 -8.34
N TYR A 28 -16.08 19.98 -7.42
CA TYR A 28 -16.36 18.56 -7.68
C TYR A 28 -17.81 18.16 -7.40
N PHE A 29 -18.68 19.08 -6.97
CA PHE A 29 -20.09 18.76 -6.81
C PHE A 29 -20.74 18.56 -8.18
N HIS A 30 -21.41 17.43 -8.36
CA HIS A 30 -22.08 17.13 -9.62
C HIS A 30 -23.28 18.07 -9.84
N ARG A 31 -23.41 18.58 -11.07
CA ARG A 31 -24.54 19.44 -11.47
C ARG A 31 -25.91 18.82 -11.18
N ARG A 32 -26.04 17.50 -11.34
CA ARG A 32 -27.26 16.75 -11.02
C ARG A 32 -27.62 16.82 -9.53
N ASP A 33 -26.62 16.71 -8.66
CA ASP A 33 -26.83 16.77 -7.22
C ASP A 33 -27.16 18.20 -6.77
N ILE A 34 -26.48 19.20 -7.34
CA ILE A 34 -26.80 20.62 -7.12
C ILE A 34 -28.25 20.89 -7.49
N ALA A 35 -28.68 20.50 -8.70
CA ALA A 35 -30.05 20.70 -9.17
C ALA A 35 -31.08 19.95 -8.32
N HIS A 36 -30.76 18.73 -7.87
CA HIS A 36 -31.62 17.97 -6.97
C HIS A 36 -31.80 18.69 -5.63
N VAL A 37 -30.70 19.06 -4.97
CA VAL A 37 -30.72 19.74 -3.67
C VAL A 37 -31.43 21.10 -3.76
N ALA A 38 -31.16 21.88 -4.81
CA ALA A 38 -31.82 23.16 -5.05
C ALA A 38 -33.34 23.00 -5.11
N ARG A 39 -33.83 22.02 -5.88
CA ARG A 39 -35.26 21.71 -6.00
C ARG A 39 -35.88 21.34 -4.66
N VAL A 40 -35.20 20.53 -3.84
CA VAL A 40 -35.70 20.09 -2.52
C VAL A 40 -35.97 21.28 -1.59
N ILE A 41 -35.22 22.38 -1.72
CA ILE A 41 -35.37 23.56 -0.85
C ILE A 41 -36.14 24.72 -1.49
N GLY A 42 -36.72 24.53 -2.68
CA GLY A 42 -37.41 25.57 -3.43
C GLY A 42 -36.49 26.62 -4.05
N ALA A 43 -35.23 26.27 -4.32
CA ALA A 43 -34.23 27.11 -4.98
C ALA A 43 -33.99 26.62 -6.42
N THR A 44 -33.24 27.39 -7.23
CA THR A 44 -32.82 26.96 -8.57
C THR A 44 -31.36 26.53 -8.59
N SER A 45 -30.94 25.78 -9.61
CA SER A 45 -29.54 25.34 -9.73
C SER A 45 -28.56 26.49 -9.86
N GLU A 46 -29.02 27.61 -10.43
CA GLU A 46 -28.24 28.83 -10.66
C GLU A 46 -27.93 29.57 -9.36
N ASP A 47 -28.68 29.30 -8.28
CA ASP A 47 -28.43 29.86 -6.94
C ASP A 47 -27.16 29.31 -6.28
N PHE A 48 -26.55 28.26 -6.85
CA PHE A 48 -25.31 27.70 -6.36
C PHE A 48 -24.16 27.94 -7.34
N GLU A 49 -23.20 28.73 -6.89
CA GLU A 49 -21.91 28.92 -7.55
C GLU A 49 -20.79 28.47 -6.62
N ALA A 50 -19.89 27.62 -7.12
CA ALA A 50 -18.76 27.09 -6.35
C ALA A 50 -17.86 28.22 -5.79
N GLY A 51 -17.56 29.24 -6.60
CA GLY A 51 -16.75 30.39 -6.19
C GLY A 51 -17.42 31.28 -5.14
N ALA A 52 -18.75 31.37 -5.15
CA ALA A 52 -19.52 32.11 -4.15
C ALA A 52 -19.63 31.36 -2.80
N TYR A 53 -19.34 30.05 -2.78
CA TYR A 53 -19.35 29.25 -1.56
C TYR A 53 -18.05 29.42 -0.75
N LYS A 54 -17.98 30.56 -0.06
CA LYS A 54 -16.81 30.99 0.73
C LYS A 54 -16.27 29.90 1.65
N GLU A 55 -14.95 29.82 1.72
CA GLU A 55 -14.22 28.85 2.55
C GLU A 55 -14.63 28.88 4.02
N THR A 56 -14.76 30.06 4.63
CA THR A 56 -15.18 30.21 6.03
C THR A 56 -16.54 29.56 6.30
N THR A 57 -17.49 29.73 5.38
CA THR A 57 -18.81 29.10 5.43
C THR A 57 -18.70 27.58 5.26
N ARG A 58 -17.90 27.13 4.29
CA ARG A 58 -17.65 25.70 4.02
C ARG A 58 -17.03 24.99 5.22
N LEU A 59 -15.99 25.54 5.83
CA LEU A 59 -15.33 24.99 7.02
C LEU A 59 -16.30 24.89 8.20
N ARG A 60 -17.14 25.92 8.41
CA ARG A 60 -18.21 25.86 9.42
C ARG A 60 -19.21 24.75 9.12
N HIS A 61 -19.63 24.58 7.86
CA HIS A 61 -20.54 23.52 7.46
C HIS A 61 -19.92 22.13 7.67
N GLN A 62 -18.65 21.95 7.33
CA GLN A 62 -17.93 20.69 7.58
C GLN A 62 -17.93 20.33 9.06
N ARG A 63 -17.62 21.28 9.95
CA ARG A 63 -17.69 21.07 11.41
C ARG A 63 -19.09 20.64 11.86
N LEU A 64 -20.12 21.37 11.44
CA LEU A 64 -21.51 21.02 11.76
C LEU A 64 -21.88 19.61 11.25
N VAL A 65 -21.44 19.23 10.06
CA VAL A 65 -21.72 17.89 9.51
C VAL A 65 -20.99 16.80 10.30
N LEU A 66 -19.76 17.04 10.74
CA LEU A 66 -19.03 16.13 11.61
C LEU A 66 -19.79 15.94 12.93
N ASP A 67 -20.17 17.03 13.59
CA ASP A 67 -20.92 17.01 14.85
C ASP A 67 -22.25 16.25 14.70
N LEU A 68 -23.03 16.56 13.67
CA LEU A 68 -24.33 15.92 13.40
C LEU A 68 -24.22 14.43 13.08
N GLN A 69 -23.10 13.99 12.50
CA GLN A 69 -22.88 12.59 12.13
C GLN A 69 -22.11 11.81 13.22
N GLY A 70 -21.66 12.49 14.28
CA GLY A 70 -20.84 11.90 15.34
C GLY A 70 -19.43 11.53 14.86
N PHE A 71 -18.87 12.29 13.93
CA PHE A 71 -17.51 12.12 13.42
C PHE A 71 -16.58 13.21 13.94
N ARG A 72 -15.28 12.92 13.96
CA ARG A 72 -14.21 13.90 14.21
C ARG A 72 -13.37 14.12 12.96
N ALA A 73 -12.81 15.32 12.83
CA ALA A 73 -11.93 15.66 11.70
C ALA A 73 -10.67 14.78 11.71
N PHE A 74 -10.14 14.51 10.52
CA PHE A 74 -8.83 13.89 10.39
C PHE A 74 -7.75 14.95 10.70
N GLY A 75 -6.95 14.69 11.73
CA GLY A 75 -5.84 15.54 12.16
C GLY A 75 -4.63 14.72 12.59
N MET A 76 -3.69 15.37 13.30
CA MET A 76 -2.39 14.78 13.66
C MET A 76 -2.55 13.48 14.47
N ASP A 77 -3.41 13.44 15.49
CA ASP A 77 -3.57 12.24 16.32
C ASP A 77 -4.16 11.06 15.55
N SER A 78 -5.17 11.29 14.71
CA SER A 78 -5.74 10.25 13.87
C SER A 78 -4.76 9.77 12.81
N GLU A 79 -3.92 10.66 12.30
CA GLU A 79 -2.88 10.32 11.33
C GLU A 79 -1.79 9.45 11.98
N ALA A 80 -1.31 9.82 13.16
CA ALA A 80 -0.33 9.03 13.90
C ALA A 80 -0.85 7.60 14.17
N ARG A 81 -2.11 7.48 14.62
CA ARG A 81 -2.76 6.17 14.80
C ARG A 81 -2.85 5.39 13.50
N LEU A 82 -3.28 6.05 12.41
CA LEU A 82 -3.38 5.42 11.10
C LEU A 82 -2.01 4.94 10.58
N VAL A 83 -0.96 5.72 10.81
CA VAL A 83 0.43 5.34 10.48
C VAL A 83 0.84 4.07 11.23
N THR A 84 0.52 3.95 12.52
CA THR A 84 0.77 2.72 13.30
C THR A 84 0.05 1.51 12.71
N GLU A 85 -1.22 1.65 12.31
CA GLU A 85 -2.00 0.58 11.67
C GLU A 85 -1.39 0.17 10.31
N ILE A 86 -1.00 1.15 9.48
CA ILE A 86 -0.34 0.89 8.19
C ILE A 86 0.98 0.16 8.41
N ALA A 87 1.80 0.59 9.38
CA ALA A 87 3.07 -0.06 9.69
C ALA A 87 2.87 -1.51 10.15
N ALA A 88 1.83 -1.79 10.95
CA ALA A 88 1.49 -3.15 11.34
C ALA A 88 1.12 -4.04 10.14
N MET A 89 0.26 -3.53 9.23
CA MET A 89 -0.10 -4.25 8.01
C MET A 89 1.07 -4.42 7.02
N ALA A 90 1.98 -3.45 6.97
CA ALA A 90 3.19 -3.53 6.17
C ALA A 90 4.14 -4.62 6.69
N ARG A 91 4.25 -4.79 8.01
CA ARG A 91 5.01 -5.90 8.61
C ARG A 91 4.45 -7.27 8.25
N THR A 92 3.13 -7.39 8.08
CA THR A 92 2.49 -8.65 7.66
C THR A 92 2.44 -8.82 6.13
N HIS A 93 3.16 -8.00 5.36
CA HIS A 93 3.24 -8.05 3.89
C HIS A 93 1.87 -7.99 3.18
N LEU A 94 0.92 -7.25 3.78
CA LEU A 94 -0.41 -7.09 3.19
C LEU A 94 -0.35 -6.27 1.89
N ALA A 95 -1.11 -6.69 0.88
CA ALA A 95 -1.12 -5.99 -0.41
C ALA A 95 -1.61 -4.53 -0.26
N PRO A 96 -1.01 -3.54 -0.95
CA PRO A 96 -1.35 -2.11 -0.79
C PRO A 96 -2.84 -1.79 -1.00
N ARG A 97 -3.51 -2.47 -1.93
CA ARG A 97 -4.95 -2.33 -2.17
C ARG A 97 -5.78 -2.76 -0.95
N MET A 98 -5.34 -3.80 -0.24
CA MET A 98 -5.99 -4.27 0.98
C MET A 98 -5.72 -3.33 2.15
N ILE A 99 -4.49 -2.83 2.28
CA ILE A 99 -4.14 -1.80 3.27
C ILE A 99 -5.05 -0.58 3.10
N PHE A 100 -5.24 -0.11 1.87
CA PHE A 100 -6.11 1.05 1.58
C PHE A 100 -7.54 0.83 2.08
N GLY A 101 -8.14 -0.33 1.79
CA GLY A 101 -9.47 -0.68 2.28
C GLY A 101 -9.53 -0.70 3.81
N ARG A 102 -8.58 -1.37 4.45
CA ARG A 102 -8.49 -1.45 5.91
C ARG A 102 -8.32 -0.10 6.59
N CYS A 103 -7.56 0.81 5.98
CA CYS A 103 -7.44 2.18 6.47
C CYS A 103 -8.79 2.92 6.46
N ILE A 104 -9.60 2.73 5.41
CA ILE A 104 -10.94 3.33 5.34
C ILE A 104 -11.83 2.74 6.43
N ASP A 105 -11.85 1.41 6.55
CA ASP A 105 -12.65 0.71 7.56
C ASP A 105 -12.29 1.21 8.97
N PHE A 106 -10.99 1.24 9.30
CA PHE A 106 -10.48 1.76 10.56
C PHE A 106 -10.96 3.19 10.84
N LEU A 107 -10.84 4.10 9.86
CA LEU A 107 -11.26 5.49 10.05
C LEU A 107 -12.77 5.59 10.29
N ILE A 108 -13.58 4.83 9.56
CA ILE A 108 -15.04 4.82 9.70
C ILE A 108 -15.47 4.24 11.04
N GLU A 109 -14.86 3.13 11.46
CA GLU A 109 -15.10 2.47 12.76
C GLU A 109 -14.75 3.42 13.92
N GLN A 110 -13.63 4.14 13.81
CA GLN A 110 -13.19 5.12 14.80
C GLN A 110 -13.90 6.47 14.70
N LYS A 111 -14.92 6.59 13.84
CA LYS A 111 -15.67 7.83 13.59
C LYS A 111 -14.78 9.01 13.20
N ILE A 112 -13.76 8.77 12.38
CA ILE A 112 -12.84 9.78 11.86
C ILE A 112 -13.19 10.04 10.39
N GLN A 113 -13.18 11.31 10.01
CA GLN A 113 -13.31 11.71 8.60
C GLN A 113 -12.26 10.98 7.75
N VAL A 114 -12.67 10.42 6.61
CA VAL A 114 -11.75 9.86 5.64
C VAL A 114 -11.03 11.01 4.90
N PRO A 115 -9.68 11.04 4.89
CA PRO A 115 -8.93 12.06 4.17
C PRO A 115 -9.03 11.85 2.66
N GLY A 116 -8.50 12.80 1.88
CA GLY A 116 -8.41 12.64 0.43
C GLY A 116 -7.56 11.43 0.03
N VAL A 117 -7.89 10.81 -1.12
CA VAL A 117 -7.20 9.61 -1.63
C VAL A 117 -5.69 9.81 -1.69
N ARG A 118 -5.25 10.98 -2.18
CA ARG A 118 -3.83 11.32 -2.24
C ARG A 118 -3.14 11.21 -0.88
N ARG A 119 -3.72 11.83 0.17
CA ARG A 119 -3.14 11.78 1.52
C ARG A 119 -3.03 10.35 2.03
N LEU A 120 -4.08 9.55 1.83
CA LEU A 120 -4.08 8.16 2.26
C LEU A 120 -3.03 7.32 1.51
N THR A 121 -2.96 7.46 0.19
CA THR A 121 -1.97 6.77 -0.64
C THR A 121 -0.54 7.19 -0.29
N ASP A 122 -0.30 8.48 -0.01
CA ASP A 122 1.01 8.99 0.38
C ASP A 122 1.46 8.37 1.71
N LEU A 123 0.58 8.30 2.72
CA LEU A 123 0.87 7.64 4.01
C LEU A 123 1.20 6.16 3.82
N ILE A 124 0.41 5.44 3.02
CA ILE A 124 0.65 4.02 2.72
C ILE A 124 2.00 3.84 2.02
N ARG A 125 2.27 4.63 1.00
CA ARG A 125 3.54 4.59 0.26
C ARG A 125 4.73 4.85 1.18
N GLN A 126 4.64 5.86 2.05
CA GLN A 126 5.72 6.21 2.98
C GLN A 126 6.02 5.05 3.93
N GLN A 127 4.99 4.43 4.52
CA GLN A 127 5.20 3.33 5.47
C GLN A 127 5.71 2.05 4.78
N LEU A 128 5.28 1.77 3.54
CA LEU A 128 5.82 0.66 2.77
C LEU A 128 7.29 0.89 2.39
N ALA A 129 7.65 2.12 2.01
CA ALA A 129 9.03 2.50 1.73
C ALA A 129 9.91 2.41 2.98
N GLU A 130 9.40 2.87 4.13
CA GLU A 130 10.08 2.76 5.42
C GLU A 130 10.34 1.29 5.78
N ARG A 131 9.33 0.43 5.65
CA ARG A 131 9.51 -1.02 5.88
C ARG A 131 10.52 -1.63 4.91
N LYS A 132 10.51 -1.26 3.62
CA LYS A 132 11.54 -1.71 2.65
C LYS A 132 12.93 -1.30 3.13
N ARG A 133 13.13 -0.04 3.50
CA ARG A 133 14.41 0.48 3.99
C ARG A 133 14.89 -0.27 5.22
N LEU A 134 14.04 -0.44 6.23
CA LEU A 134 14.38 -1.19 7.45
C LEU A 134 14.82 -2.63 7.14
N LEU A 135 14.15 -3.32 6.21
CA LEU A 135 14.57 -4.66 5.78
C LEU A 135 15.94 -4.63 5.08
N MET A 136 16.20 -3.65 4.22
CA MET A 136 17.49 -3.50 3.53
C MET A 136 18.63 -3.19 4.50
N ASP A 137 18.38 -2.34 5.50
CA ASP A 137 19.36 -1.99 6.54
C ASP A 137 19.70 -3.24 7.38
N MET A 138 18.69 -4.04 7.76
CA MET A 138 18.91 -5.30 8.47
C MET A 138 19.69 -6.32 7.63
N VAL A 139 19.38 -6.46 6.33
CA VAL A 139 20.18 -7.31 5.44
C VAL A 139 21.62 -6.82 5.41
N SER A 140 21.84 -5.52 5.21
CA SER A 140 23.19 -4.93 5.10
C SER A 140 24.00 -5.09 6.38
N ALA A 141 23.35 -4.99 7.55
CA ALA A 141 24.01 -5.12 8.85
C ALA A 141 24.35 -6.57 9.24
N HIS A 142 23.54 -7.55 8.80
CA HIS A 142 23.67 -8.94 9.25
C HIS A 142 24.17 -9.91 8.17
N LEU A 143 24.26 -9.49 6.91
CA LEU A 143 24.77 -10.33 5.83
C LEU A 143 26.31 -10.33 5.82
N ALA A 144 26.89 -11.47 6.19
CA ALA A 144 28.33 -11.64 6.12
C ALA A 144 28.85 -11.53 4.67
N PRO A 145 30.04 -10.96 4.43
CA PRO A 145 30.61 -10.81 3.08
C PRO A 145 30.68 -12.13 2.30
N SER A 146 31.07 -13.22 2.96
CA SER A 146 31.12 -14.55 2.34
C SER A 146 29.74 -15.11 1.95
N VAL A 147 28.68 -14.73 2.65
CA VAL A 147 27.31 -15.11 2.29
C VAL A 147 26.81 -14.24 1.13
N ARG A 148 27.22 -12.97 1.09
CA ARG A 148 26.94 -12.07 -0.02
C ARG A 148 27.56 -12.57 -1.33
N GLU A 149 28.83 -12.96 -1.33
CA GLU A 149 29.52 -13.53 -2.49
C GLU A 149 28.76 -14.75 -3.04
N VAL A 150 28.39 -15.69 -2.16
CA VAL A 150 27.62 -16.89 -2.53
C VAL A 150 26.24 -16.54 -3.12
N LEU A 151 25.61 -15.45 -2.67
CA LEU A 151 24.33 -14.97 -3.25
C LEU A 151 24.55 -14.28 -4.59
N GLU A 152 25.67 -13.59 -4.78
CA GLU A 152 26.04 -12.94 -6.04
C GLU A 152 26.37 -13.98 -7.13
N GLU A 153 27.02 -15.10 -6.78
CA GLU A 153 27.27 -16.25 -7.66
C GLU A 153 25.98 -16.84 -8.28
N LEU A 154 24.82 -16.69 -7.61
CA LEU A 154 23.54 -17.17 -8.16
C LEU A 154 23.15 -16.44 -9.46
N PHE A 155 23.70 -15.25 -9.66
CA PHE A 155 23.48 -14.44 -10.86
C PHE A 155 24.53 -14.67 -11.95
N GLU A 156 25.46 -15.61 -11.77
CA GLU A 156 26.45 -15.99 -12.77
C GLU A 156 25.92 -17.10 -13.69
N GLN A 157 26.52 -17.20 -14.87
CA GLN A 157 26.24 -18.27 -15.84
C GLN A 157 27.12 -19.47 -15.51
N GLU A 158 26.58 -20.69 -15.60
CA GLU A 158 27.40 -21.89 -15.46
C GLU A 158 28.29 -22.10 -16.69
N GLU A 159 29.52 -22.59 -16.48
CA GLU A 159 30.46 -22.86 -17.57
C GLU A 159 29.86 -23.88 -18.55
N GLY A 160 29.67 -23.46 -19.80
CA GLY A 160 29.15 -24.31 -20.89
C GLY A 160 27.64 -24.27 -21.09
N GLU A 161 26.86 -23.69 -20.18
CA GLU A 161 25.44 -23.43 -20.38
C GLU A 161 25.15 -21.92 -20.35
N ASN A 162 24.44 -21.40 -21.36
CA ASN A 162 24.02 -19.99 -21.41
C ASN A 162 22.86 -19.69 -20.43
N ARG A 163 22.85 -20.38 -19.28
CA ARG A 163 21.80 -20.37 -18.25
C ARG A 163 22.44 -20.01 -16.92
N TYR A 164 21.74 -19.18 -16.19
CA TYR A 164 22.16 -18.75 -14.87
C TYR A 164 21.79 -19.77 -13.79
N ARG A 165 22.61 -19.86 -12.75
CA ARG A 165 22.42 -20.77 -11.63
C ARG A 165 21.07 -20.58 -10.94
N LEU A 166 20.64 -19.34 -10.71
CA LEU A 166 19.31 -19.04 -10.15
C LEU A 166 18.15 -19.55 -11.02
N SER A 167 18.29 -19.56 -12.35
CA SER A 167 17.24 -20.07 -13.25
C SER A 167 17.06 -21.57 -13.13
N LEU A 168 18.16 -22.31 -12.95
CA LEU A 168 18.14 -23.76 -12.76
C LEU A 168 17.43 -24.10 -11.45
N LEU A 169 17.86 -23.46 -10.35
CA LEU A 169 17.32 -23.69 -9.01
C LEU A 169 15.85 -23.27 -8.83
N LYS A 170 15.33 -22.37 -9.68
CA LYS A 170 13.89 -22.00 -9.68
C LYS A 170 12.99 -23.13 -10.17
N LYS A 171 13.51 -24.11 -10.92
CA LYS A 171 12.70 -25.13 -11.60
C LYS A 171 12.81 -26.47 -10.88
N ILE A 172 11.78 -26.81 -10.11
CA ILE A 172 11.70 -28.13 -9.47
C ILE A 172 11.18 -29.15 -10.50
N SER A 173 12.01 -30.13 -10.86
CA SER A 173 11.60 -31.27 -11.69
C SER A 173 10.80 -32.27 -10.86
N GLN A 174 9.67 -32.73 -11.38
CA GLN A 174 8.83 -33.80 -10.79
C GLN A 174 8.95 -35.13 -11.54
N SER A 175 9.99 -35.27 -12.36
CA SER A 175 10.23 -36.48 -13.17
C SER A 175 10.71 -37.64 -12.31
N THR A 176 10.16 -38.82 -12.55
CA THR A 176 10.54 -40.08 -11.87
C THR A 176 11.71 -40.81 -12.56
N ARG A 177 12.29 -40.22 -13.62
CA ARG A 177 13.46 -40.81 -14.30
C ARG A 177 14.68 -40.74 -13.37
N PRO A 178 15.47 -41.82 -13.22
CA PRO A 178 16.60 -41.86 -12.28
C PRO A 178 17.60 -40.70 -12.43
N THR A 179 17.90 -40.27 -13.65
CA THR A 179 18.78 -39.12 -13.93
C THR A 179 18.20 -37.81 -13.41
N LYS A 180 16.90 -37.58 -13.62
CA LYS A 180 16.21 -36.38 -13.13
C LYS A 180 16.03 -36.36 -11.61
N ILE A 181 15.87 -37.53 -10.99
CA ILE A 181 15.88 -37.65 -9.53
C ILE A 181 17.26 -37.24 -8.97
N ARG A 182 18.34 -37.69 -9.60
CA ARG A 182 19.71 -37.33 -9.18
C ARG A 182 19.95 -35.82 -9.31
N GLU A 183 19.63 -35.22 -10.46
CA GLU A 183 19.71 -33.77 -10.67
C GLU A 183 18.93 -32.99 -9.59
N SER A 184 17.68 -33.38 -9.31
CA SER A 184 16.87 -32.72 -8.27
C SER A 184 17.40 -32.91 -6.85
N ALA A 185 18.06 -34.03 -6.56
CA ALA A 185 18.72 -34.25 -5.27
C ALA A 185 19.96 -33.34 -5.12
N ASP A 186 20.70 -33.13 -6.20
CA ASP A 186 21.85 -32.22 -6.22
C ASP A 186 21.39 -30.74 -6.11
N ASP A 187 20.33 -30.35 -6.82
CA ASP A 187 19.69 -29.03 -6.68
C ASP A 187 19.23 -28.78 -5.23
N PHE A 188 18.57 -29.78 -4.62
CA PHE A 188 18.13 -29.69 -3.23
C PHE A 188 19.31 -29.52 -2.26
N ARG A 189 20.41 -30.25 -2.48
CA ARG A 189 21.63 -30.11 -1.67
C ARG A 189 22.18 -28.69 -1.78
N ALA A 190 22.29 -28.15 -2.99
CA ALA A 190 22.75 -26.78 -3.22
C ALA A 190 21.86 -25.74 -2.52
N ILE A 191 20.54 -25.88 -2.62
CA ILE A 191 19.57 -24.99 -1.94
C ILE A 191 19.69 -25.13 -0.41
N SER A 192 19.85 -26.34 0.10
CA SER A 192 19.98 -26.60 1.54
C SER A 192 21.25 -25.96 2.11
N GLU A 193 22.39 -26.08 1.42
CA GLU A 193 23.64 -25.44 1.81
C GLU A 193 23.53 -23.91 1.81
N LEU A 194 22.89 -23.34 0.77
CA LEU A 194 22.61 -21.91 0.71
C LEU A 194 21.70 -21.46 1.86
N TYR A 195 20.62 -22.22 2.12
CA TYR A 195 19.67 -21.93 3.18
C TYR A 195 20.35 -21.87 4.55
N ILE A 196 21.23 -22.82 4.87
CA ILE A 196 21.98 -22.81 6.14
C ILE A 196 22.78 -21.52 6.30
N LYS A 197 23.40 -21.01 5.22
CA LYS A 197 24.18 -19.76 5.23
C LYS A 197 23.30 -18.53 5.44
N VAL A 198 22.12 -18.46 4.82
CA VAL A 198 21.22 -17.29 4.92
C VAL A 198 20.26 -17.34 6.10
N ARG A 199 20.06 -18.51 6.72
CA ARG A 199 19.10 -18.72 7.82
C ARG A 199 19.25 -17.70 8.96
N PRO A 200 20.45 -17.37 9.48
CA PRO A 200 20.57 -16.38 10.55
C PRO A 200 20.03 -15.00 10.17
N VAL A 201 20.23 -14.60 8.90
CA VAL A 201 19.70 -13.33 8.38
C VAL A 201 18.18 -13.40 8.25
N LEU A 202 17.65 -14.51 7.72
CA LEU A 202 16.20 -14.71 7.58
C LEU A 202 15.47 -14.71 8.93
N GLU A 203 16.07 -15.30 9.97
CA GLU A 203 15.54 -15.28 11.34
C GLU A 203 15.55 -13.87 11.91
N THR A 204 16.58 -13.08 11.62
CA THR A 204 16.67 -11.67 12.05
C THR A 204 15.64 -10.77 11.35
N LEU A 205 15.34 -11.04 10.07
CA LEU A 205 14.37 -10.26 9.30
C LEU A 205 12.92 -10.47 9.75
N ASP A 206 12.64 -11.59 10.44
CA ASP A 206 11.31 -11.98 10.94
C ASP A 206 10.19 -11.76 9.91
N LEU A 207 10.40 -12.27 8.69
CA LEU A 207 9.45 -12.08 7.58
C LEU A 207 8.17 -12.92 7.73
N GLY A 208 8.23 -13.98 8.52
CA GLY A 208 7.22 -15.01 8.57
C GLY A 208 6.95 -15.71 7.22
N PRO A 209 6.04 -16.69 7.18
CA PRO A 209 5.75 -17.44 5.95
C PRO A 209 5.18 -16.59 4.81
N GLU A 210 4.37 -15.57 5.14
CA GLU A 210 3.78 -14.68 4.14
C GLU A 210 4.81 -13.71 3.56
N GLY A 211 5.72 -13.18 4.37
CA GLY A 211 6.80 -12.31 3.87
C GLY A 211 7.78 -13.06 2.99
N ILE A 212 8.16 -14.28 3.37
CA ILE A 212 8.96 -15.16 2.52
C ILE A 212 8.26 -15.38 1.17
N ARG A 213 6.97 -15.73 1.18
CA ARG A 213 6.19 -15.91 -0.07
C ARG A 213 6.09 -14.64 -0.90
N TYR A 214 5.90 -13.49 -0.26
CA TYR A 214 5.82 -12.20 -0.93
C TYR A 214 7.12 -11.89 -1.70
N HIS A 215 8.26 -12.00 -1.04
CA HIS A 215 9.57 -11.73 -1.65
C HIS A 215 9.97 -12.81 -2.67
N ALA A 216 9.75 -14.09 -2.36
CA ALA A 216 10.01 -15.20 -3.29
C ALA A 216 9.18 -15.07 -4.57
N GLY A 217 7.90 -14.66 -4.46
CA GLY A 217 7.05 -14.43 -5.62
C GLY A 217 7.61 -13.36 -6.58
N GLY A 218 8.31 -12.35 -6.06
CA GLY A 218 9.02 -11.37 -6.87
C GLY A 218 10.14 -12.01 -7.69
N VAL A 219 11.00 -12.79 -7.05
CA VAL A 219 12.11 -13.50 -7.71
C VAL A 219 11.60 -14.53 -8.72
N LEU A 220 10.52 -15.26 -8.39
CA LEU A 220 9.93 -16.27 -9.26
C LEU A 220 9.40 -15.68 -10.57
N ARG A 221 8.78 -14.50 -10.52
CA ARG A 221 8.22 -13.81 -11.71
C ARG A 221 9.25 -13.01 -12.50
N SER A 222 10.38 -12.64 -11.90
CA SER A 222 11.41 -11.84 -12.57
C SER A 222 12.35 -12.68 -13.42
N GLU A 223 12.76 -12.12 -14.54
CA GLU A 223 13.92 -12.58 -15.30
C GLU A 223 15.22 -12.12 -14.63
N ILE A 224 16.30 -12.85 -14.80
CA ILE A 224 17.59 -12.52 -14.13
C ILE A 224 18.14 -11.18 -14.58
N PHE A 225 17.96 -10.79 -15.85
CA PHE A 225 18.35 -9.46 -16.32
C PHE A 225 17.58 -8.33 -15.62
N GLN A 226 16.32 -8.57 -15.21
CA GLN A 226 15.53 -7.61 -14.43
C GLN A 226 15.99 -7.54 -12.97
N LEU A 227 16.48 -8.64 -12.42
CA LEU A 227 17.02 -8.69 -11.06
C LEU A 227 18.38 -7.99 -10.97
N ARG A 228 19.28 -8.22 -11.93
CA ARG A 228 20.57 -7.51 -12.02
C ARG A 228 20.38 -5.99 -12.16
N ARG A 229 19.48 -5.53 -13.04
CA ARG A 229 19.21 -4.09 -13.21
C ARG A 229 18.63 -3.40 -11.97
N ARG A 230 17.99 -4.14 -11.06
CA ARG A 230 17.52 -3.58 -9.78
C ARG A 230 18.67 -3.33 -8.81
N ALA A 231 19.77 -4.09 -8.90
CA ALA A 231 20.97 -3.84 -8.11
C ALA A 231 21.67 -2.54 -8.51
N ASP A 232 21.47 -2.05 -9.75
CA ASP A 232 22.03 -0.79 -10.25
C ASP A 232 21.18 0.44 -9.89
N ALA A 233 19.94 0.25 -9.44
CA ALA A 233 18.94 1.30 -9.26
C ALA A 233 18.44 1.47 -7.81
N ASP A 234 18.74 0.50 -6.94
CA ASP A 234 18.57 0.56 -5.47
C ASP A 234 19.91 0.89 -4.81
#